data_AF-A0A1X1AY13-F1
#
_entry.id   AF-A0A1X1AY13-F1
#
_cell.length_a   1.000
_cell.length_b   1.000
_cell.length_c   1.000
_cell.angle_alpha   90.00
_cell.angle_beta   90.00
_cell.angle_gamma   90.00
#
_symmetry.space_group_name_H-M   'P 1'
#
loop_
_entity.id
_entity.type
_entity.pdbx_description
1 polymer ?
#
loop_
_entity_poly.entity_id
_entity_poly.type
_entity_poly.pdbx_seq_one_letter_code
_entity_poly.pdbx_strand_id
1 'polypeptide(L)'
;MRSAYVKAIPESRAQTLLSSIEASLRESGQYLARCEGADTARVQEIRSAGRRVGRTLGWSVRTVVSPPAPDRTVNVTVVVLKSTPLHEELMRIRDRKAMQKVINGFKAGLYS
;
A
#
# COMPACT_ATOMS: atom_id res chain seq x y z
N MET A 1 3.58 7.80 -39.46
CA MET A 1 3.97 6.50 -38.89
C MET A 1 4.69 6.70 -37.55
N ARG A 2 4.04 6.35 -36.44
CA ARG A 2 4.59 5.83 -35.16
C ARG A 2 3.42 5.81 -34.15
N SER A 3 2.56 4.80 -34.30
CA SER A 3 1.59 4.45 -33.26
C SER A 3 2.36 3.77 -32.15
N ALA A 4 2.52 4.44 -31.01
CA ALA A 4 3.06 3.83 -29.81
C ALA A 4 2.04 2.79 -29.33
N TYR A 5 2.39 1.51 -29.45
CA TYR A 5 1.66 0.40 -28.85
C TYR A 5 1.69 0.57 -27.32
N VAL A 6 0.75 1.35 -26.79
CA VAL A 6 0.35 1.24 -25.38
C VAL A 6 -0.34 -0.11 -25.29
N LYS A 7 0.37 -1.12 -24.79
CA LYS A 7 -0.23 -2.41 -24.45
C LYS A 7 -1.42 -2.11 -23.53
N ALA A 8 -2.63 -2.19 -24.06
CA ALA A 8 -3.85 -2.08 -23.27
C ALA A 8 -3.76 -3.17 -22.19
N ILE A 9 -3.63 -2.74 -20.94
CA ILE A 9 -3.64 -3.64 -19.79
C ILE A 9 -5.05 -4.25 -19.78
N PRO A 10 -5.20 -5.57 -19.69
CA PRO A 10 -6.52 -6.17 -19.55
C PRO A 10 -7.19 -5.55 -18.32
N GLU A 11 -8.37 -4.96 -18.51
CA GLU A 11 -9.06 -4.14 -17.50
C GLU A 11 -9.19 -4.84 -16.14
N SER A 12 -9.25 -6.17 -16.16
CA SER A 12 -9.25 -7.02 -14.97
C SER A 12 -8.05 -6.80 -14.05
N ARG A 13 -6.82 -6.72 -14.58
CA ARG A 13 -5.61 -6.59 -13.75
C ARG A 13 -5.49 -5.21 -13.10
N ALA A 14 -5.82 -4.17 -13.86
CA ALA A 14 -5.82 -2.80 -13.35
C ALA A 14 -6.90 -2.62 -12.26
N GLN A 15 -8.09 -3.19 -12.48
CA GLN A 15 -9.16 -3.17 -11.49
C GLN A 15 -8.78 -3.95 -10.23
N THR A 16 -8.18 -5.14 -10.37
CA THR A 16 -7.69 -5.92 -9.22
C THR A 16 -6.66 -5.13 -8.41
N LEU A 17 -5.73 -4.42 -9.05
CA LEU A 17 -4.75 -3.59 -8.35
C LEU A 17 -5.43 -2.45 -7.56
N LEU A 18 -6.39 -1.75 -8.18
CA LEU A 18 -7.14 -0.69 -7.50
C LEU A 18 -7.89 -1.22 -6.28
N SER A 19 -8.62 -2.33 -6.43
CA SER A 19 -9.37 -2.97 -5.35
C SER A 19 -8.44 -3.47 -4.24
N SER A 20 -7.28 -4.04 -4.59
CA SER A 20 -6.29 -4.51 -3.61
C SER A 20 -5.70 -3.34 -2.81
N ILE A 21 -5.32 -2.24 -3.47
CA ILE A 21 -4.83 -1.05 -2.78
C ILE A 21 -5.92 -0.48 -1.88
N GLU A 22 -7.15 -0.31 -2.38
CA GLU A 22 -8.26 0.22 -1.57
C GLU A 22 -8.50 -0.61 -0.31
N ALA A 23 -8.58 -1.94 -0.46
CA ALA A 23 -8.78 -2.85 0.67
C ALA A 23 -7.66 -2.69 1.71
N SER A 24 -6.39 -2.71 1.28
CA SER A 24 -5.26 -2.57 2.21
C SER A 24 -5.20 -1.21 2.89
N LEU A 25 -5.50 -0.11 2.19
CA LEU A 25 -5.56 1.22 2.80
C LEU A 25 -6.69 1.31 3.84
N ARG A 26 -7.87 0.73 3.56
CA ARG A 26 -8.98 0.72 4.53
C ARG A 26 -8.71 -0.13 5.76
N GLU A 27 -7.98 -1.22 5.58
CA GLU A 27 -7.67 -2.16 6.65
C GLU A 27 -6.53 -1.66 7.54
N SER A 28 -5.43 -1.21 6.92
CA SER A 28 -4.14 -1.02 7.58
C SER A 28 -3.51 0.35 7.37
N GLY A 29 -4.15 1.23 6.60
CA GLY A 29 -3.59 2.54 6.25
C GLY A 29 -2.41 2.48 5.26
N GLN A 30 -2.04 1.28 4.79
CA GLN A 30 -0.95 1.11 3.84
C GLN A 30 -1.17 -0.07 2.88
N TYR A 31 -0.52 0.00 1.72
CA TYR A 31 -0.38 -1.09 0.77
C TYR A 31 1.10 -1.33 0.51
N LEU A 32 1.52 -2.60 0.49
CA LEU A 32 2.91 -3.00 0.29
C LEU A 32 3.01 -3.91 -0.95
N ALA A 33 3.94 -3.61 -1.84
CA ALA A 33 4.27 -4.47 -2.97
C ALA A 33 5.78 -4.56 -3.13
N ARG A 34 6.26 -5.79 -3.35
CA ARG A 34 7.65 -6.05 -3.75
C ARG A 34 7.72 -6.08 -5.26
N CYS A 35 8.63 -5.29 -5.83
CA CYS A 35 8.83 -5.18 -7.28
C CYS A 35 10.30 -5.40 -7.60
N GLU A 36 10.61 -5.81 -8.84
CA GLU A 36 11.97 -5.69 -9.34
C GLU A 36 12.33 -4.20 -9.49
N GLY A 37 13.52 -3.80 -9.05
CA GLY A 37 13.97 -2.40 -9.09
C GLY A 37 14.12 -1.86 -10.51
N ALA A 38 14.37 -2.74 -11.49
CA ALA A 38 14.41 -2.39 -12.90
C ALA A 38 13.01 -2.16 -13.50
N ASP A 39 11.95 -2.69 -12.88
CA ASP A 39 10.57 -2.55 -13.35
C ASP A 39 9.97 -1.21 -12.91
N THR A 40 10.50 -0.14 -13.50
CA THR A 40 10.01 1.23 -13.27
C THR A 40 8.56 1.42 -13.71
N ALA A 41 8.10 0.65 -14.70
CA ALA A 41 6.72 0.68 -15.18
C ALA A 41 5.75 0.21 -14.08
N ARG A 42 6.06 -0.89 -13.39
CA ARG A 42 5.26 -1.40 -12.28
C ARG A 42 5.22 -0.43 -11.10
N VAL A 43 6.34 0.20 -10.77
CA VAL A 43 6.39 1.24 -9.72
C VAL A 43 5.47 2.41 -10.06
N GLN A 44 5.47 2.87 -11.32
CA GLN A 44 4.58 3.94 -11.77
C GLN A 44 3.12 3.51 -11.79
N GLU A 45 2.83 2.27 -12.18
CA GLU A 45 1.49 1.69 -12.13
C GLU A 45 0.93 1.76 -10.70
N ILE A 46 1.67 1.24 -9.71
CA ILE A 46 1.26 1.27 -8.29
C ILE A 46 1.08 2.71 -7.81
N ARG A 47 2.00 3.62 -8.15
CA ARG A 47 1.89 5.04 -7.79
C ARG A 47 0.62 5.68 -8.37
N SER A 48 0.31 5.41 -9.64
CA SER A 48 -0.86 5.96 -10.32
C SER A 48 -2.16 5.40 -9.75
N ALA A 49 -2.20 4.10 -9.48
CA ALA A 49 -3.32 3.40 -8.86
C ALA A 49 -3.57 3.92 -7.44
N GLY A 50 -2.51 4.05 -6.63
CA GLY A 50 -2.57 4.64 -5.29
C GLY A 50 -3.18 6.03 -5.29
N ARG A 51 -2.72 6.95 -6.16
CA ARG A 51 -3.32 8.29 -6.29
C ARG A 51 -4.78 8.26 -6.76
N ARG A 52 -5.16 7.29 -7.60
CA ARG A 52 -6.55 7.14 -8.04
C ARG A 52 -7.42 6.70 -6.87
N VAL A 53 -7.01 5.68 -6.12
CA VAL A 53 -7.71 5.22 -4.91
C VAL A 53 -7.82 6.33 -3.87
N GLY A 54 -6.73 7.05 -3.59
CA GLY A 54 -6.75 8.19 -2.66
C GLY A 54 -7.79 9.24 -3.04
N ARG A 55 -7.88 9.61 -4.34
CA ARG A 55 -8.92 10.52 -4.84
C ARG A 55 -10.33 9.95 -4.68
N THR A 56 -10.55 8.68 -5.02
CA THR A 56 -11.85 8.00 -4.87
C THR A 56 -12.32 8.00 -3.42
N LEU A 57 -11.40 7.81 -2.48
CA LEU A 57 -11.70 7.77 -1.04
C LEU A 57 -11.77 9.16 -0.38
N GLY A 58 -11.31 10.22 -1.07
CA GLY A 58 -11.10 11.53 -0.47
C GLY A 58 -9.95 11.57 0.54
N TRP A 59 -8.94 10.69 0.39
CA TRP A 59 -7.80 10.57 1.32
C TRP A 59 -6.51 11.09 0.70
N SER A 60 -5.64 11.66 1.54
CA SER A 60 -4.29 12.01 1.14
C SER A 60 -3.39 10.79 1.25
N VAL A 61 -2.75 10.38 0.15
CA VAL A 61 -1.87 9.22 0.09
C VAL A 61 -0.51 9.58 -0.49
N ARG A 62 0.54 8.89 -0.06
CA ARG A 62 1.89 9.03 -0.59
C ARG A 62 2.45 7.67 -0.99
N THR A 63 3.15 7.62 -2.12
CA THR A 63 3.93 6.44 -2.50
C THR A 63 5.39 6.64 -2.08
N VAL A 64 5.92 5.69 -1.32
CA VAL A 64 7.32 5.60 -0.90
C VAL A 64 7.93 4.38 -1.59
N VAL A 65 9.17 4.51 -2.06
CA VAL A 65 9.92 3.41 -2.66
C VAL A 65 11.19 3.24 -1.85
N SER A 66 11.45 2.02 -1.37
CA SER A 66 12.68 1.73 -0.63
C SER A 66 13.89 1.80 -1.56
N PRO A 67 15.11 1.96 -1.01
CA PRO A 67 16.32 1.60 -1.72
C PRO A 67 16.25 0.15 -2.24
N PRO A 68 16.96 -0.18 -3.34
CA PRO A 68 17.07 -1.56 -3.81
C PRO A 68 17.75 -2.46 -2.77
N ALA A 69 17.18 -3.63 -2.54
CA ALA A 69 17.79 -4.71 -1.77
C ALA A 69 18.92 -5.39 -2.57
N PRO A 70 19.75 -6.25 -1.96
CA PRO A 70 20.82 -6.96 -2.65
C PRO A 70 20.35 -7.81 -3.84
N ASP A 71 19.12 -8.31 -3.78
CA ASP A 71 18.46 -9.06 -4.87
C ASP A 71 17.82 -8.15 -5.93
N ARG A 72 18.15 -6.85 -5.91
CA ARG A 72 17.65 -5.81 -6.83
C ARG A 72 16.15 -5.56 -6.74
N THR A 73 15.47 -6.06 -5.70
CA THR A 73 14.05 -5.75 -5.48
C THR A 73 13.89 -4.44 -4.72
N VAL A 74 12.76 -3.76 -4.93
CA VAL A 74 12.35 -2.57 -4.19
C VAL A 74 10.98 -2.81 -3.56
N ASN A 75 10.78 -2.26 -2.37
CA ASN A 75 9.46 -2.21 -1.74
C ASN A 75 8.78 -0.90 -2.12
N VAL A 76 7.60 -1.01 -2.73
CA VAL A 76 6.74 0.12 -3.05
C VAL A 76 5.61 0.13 -2.04
N THR A 77 5.54 1.20 -1.24
CA THR A 77 4.51 1.39 -0.23
C THR A 77 3.60 2.53 -0.62
N VAL A 78 2.29 2.34 -0.61
CA VAL A 78 1.31 3.43 -0.64
C VAL A 78 0.80 3.61 0.78
N VAL A 79 1.00 4.79 1.37
CA VAL A 79 0.59 5.09 2.76
C VAL A 79 -0.46 6.19 2.78
N VAL A 80 -1.42 6.07 3.69
CA VAL A 80 -2.36 7.14 4.03
C VAL A 80 -1.63 8.17 4.90
N LEU A 81 -1.69 9.44 4.50
CA LEU A 81 -1.19 10.57 5.28
C LEU A 81 -2.30 11.27 6.08
N LYS A 82 -3.49 11.38 5.46
CA LYS A 82 -4.70 11.97 6.08
C LYS A 82 -5.92 11.26 5.51
N SER A 83 -6.91 11.02 6.36
CA SER A 83 -8.17 10.39 5.96
C SER A 83 -9.35 11.05 6.68
N THR A 84 -10.48 10.34 6.80
CA THR A 84 -11.61 10.82 7.61
C THR A 84 -11.32 10.69 9.11
N PRO A 85 -11.83 11.58 9.98
CA PRO A 85 -11.64 11.47 11.43
C PRO A 85 -12.01 10.10 12.02
N LEU A 86 -13.13 9.52 11.55
CA LEU A 86 -13.57 8.19 11.98
C LEU A 86 -12.55 7.10 11.60
N HIS A 87 -12.03 7.11 10.37
CA HIS A 87 -10.99 6.16 9.95
C HIS A 87 -9.73 6.30 10.81
N GLU A 88 -9.27 7.52 11.06
CA GLU A 88 -8.09 7.76 11.90
C GLU A 88 -8.30 7.27 13.34
N GLU A 89 -9.48 7.48 13.91
CA GLU A 89 -9.83 6.96 15.23
C GLU A 89 -9.85 5.43 15.26
N LEU A 90 -10.45 4.80 14.25
CA LEU A 90 -10.46 3.34 14.12
C LEU A 90 -9.05 2.76 13.99
N MET A 91 -8.14 3.43 13.25
CA MET A 91 -6.73 3.03 13.19
C MET A 91 -6.07 3.12 14.57
N ARG A 92 -6.23 4.23 15.29
CA ARG A 92 -5.67 4.38 16.64
C ARG A 92 -6.16 3.31 17.61
N ILE A 93 -7.44 2.92 17.53
CA ILE A 93 -8.00 1.83 18.34
C ILE A 93 -7.37 0.49 17.97
N ARG A 94 -7.19 0.20 16.68
CA ARG A 94 -6.52 -1.02 16.19
C ARG A 94 -5.08 -1.09 16.66
N ASP A 95 -4.32 -0.01 16.51
CA ASP A 95 -2.92 0.07 16.93
C ASP A 95 -2.79 -0.17 18.44
N ARG A 96 -3.67 0.45 19.23
CA ARG A 96 -3.72 0.22 20.68
C ARG A 96 -3.96 -1.25 21.03
N LYS A 97 -4.91 -1.91 20.36
CA LYS A 97 -5.19 -3.34 20.57
C LYS A 97 -4.01 -4.22 20.16
N ALA A 98 -3.36 -3.90 19.03
CA ALA A 98 -2.18 -4.64 18.56
C ALA A 98 -1.03 -4.55 19.56
N MET A 99 -0.72 -3.34 20.06
CA MET A 99 0.30 -3.14 21.08
C MET A 99 -0.04 -3.88 22.39
N GLN A 100 -1.29 -3.82 22.84
CA GLN A 100 -1.72 -4.53 24.04
C GLN A 100 -1.52 -6.05 23.90
N LYS A 101 -1.83 -6.61 22.72
CA LYS A 101 -1.61 -8.04 22.43
C LYS A 101 -0.12 -8.39 22.53
N VAL A 102 0.76 -7.58 21.96
CA VAL A 102 2.21 -7.79 22.03
C VAL A 102 2.69 -7.76 23.49
N ILE A 103 2.30 -6.74 24.26
CA ILE A 103 2.65 -6.62 25.69
C ILE A 103 2.19 -7.83 26.49
N ASN A 104 0.95 -8.28 26.26
CA ASN A 104 0.40 -9.46 26.95
C ASN A 104 1.15 -10.74 26.56
N GLY A 105 1.55 -10.89 25.29
CA GLY A 105 2.36 -12.01 24.84
C GLY A 105 3.73 -12.05 25.49
N PHE A 106 4.39 -10.89 25.65
CA PHE A 106 5.65 -10.79 26.40
C PHE A 106 5.47 -11.21 27.87
N LYS A 107 4.42 -10.72 28.54
CA LYS A 107 4.12 -11.10 29.94
C LYS A 107 3.81 -12.60 30.10
N ALA A 108 3.27 -13.24 29.07
CA ALA A 108 2.93 -14.65 29.06
C ALA A 108 4.11 -15.58 28.67
N GLY A 109 5.31 -15.04 28.41
CA GLY A 109 6.47 -15.84 27.98
C GLY A 109 6.36 -16.39 26.55
N LEU A 110 5.50 -15.81 25.70
CA LEU A 110 5.31 -16.28 24.31
C LEU A 110 6.42 -15.83 23.35
N TYR A 111 7.33 -14.98 23.82
CA TYR A 111 8.45 -14.43 23.04
C TYR A 111 9.79 -14.57 23.78
N SER A 112 9.88 -15.48 24.76
CA SER A 112 11.13 -15.87 25.45
C SER A 112 11.82 -17.02 24.73
#